data_AF-A0A9D8GTJ8-F1
#
_entry.id   AF-A0A9D8GTJ8-F1
#
_cell.length_a   1.000
_cell.length_b   1.000
_cell.length_c   1.000
_cell.angle_alpha   90.00
_cell.angle_beta   90.00
_cell.angle_gamma   90.00
#
_symmetry.space_group_name_H-M   'P 1'
#
loop_
_entity.id
_entity.type
_entity.pdbx_description
1 polymer ?
#
loop_
_entity_poly.entity_id
_entity_poly.type
_entity_poly.pdbx_seq_one_letter_code
_entity_poly.pdbx_strand_id
1 'polypeptide(L)' 'MAASVEAARAAWRDWLRSERRLAEHTLIAYQHDVATFLDFMTGYLGGPPSLEALAKLKPAEFRAWLAERARQGGAR' A
#
# COMPACT_ATOMS: atom_id res chain seq x y z
N MET A 1 -13.88 -17.14 -5.67
CA MET A 1 -12.45 -16.77 -5.56
C MET A 1 -12.36 -15.56 -4.65
N ALA A 2 -11.63 -15.64 -3.54
CA ALA A 2 -11.35 -14.44 -2.76
C ALA A 2 -10.50 -13.49 -3.62
N ALA A 3 -10.83 -12.19 -3.64
CA ALA A 3 -10.02 -11.21 -4.35
C ALA A 3 -8.60 -11.18 -3.74
N SER A 4 -7.57 -11.20 -4.58
CA SER A 4 -6.19 -11.07 -4.13
C SER A 4 -5.83 -9.59 -3.91
N VAL A 5 -4.78 -9.32 -3.14
CA VAL A 5 -4.30 -7.95 -2.92
C VAL A 5 -3.84 -7.32 -4.23
N GLU A 6 -3.25 -8.09 -5.12
CA GLU A 6 -2.81 -7.63 -6.45
C GLU A 6 -3.99 -7.23 -7.32
N ALA A 7 -5.06 -8.04 -7.33
CA ALA A 7 -6.28 -7.74 -8.07
C ALA A 7 -6.96 -6.47 -7.52
N ALA A 8 -7.03 -6.32 -6.20
CA ALA A 8 -7.56 -5.11 -5.57
C ALA A 8 -6.70 -3.87 -5.89
N ARG A 9 -5.37 -4.00 -5.89
CA ARG A 9 -4.44 -2.92 -6.25
C ARG A 9 -4.61 -2.47 -7.69
N ALA A 10 -4.80 -3.42 -8.62
CA ALA A 10 -5.05 -3.11 -10.03
C ALA A 10 -6.36 -2.37 -10.22
N ALA A 11 -7.46 -2.86 -9.62
CA ALA A 11 -8.77 -2.21 -9.68
C ALA A 11 -8.73 -0.80 -9.08
N TRP A 12 -8.04 -0.62 -7.95
CA TRP A 12 -7.86 0.69 -7.33
C TRP A 12 -7.07 1.66 -8.20
N ARG A 13 -5.96 1.22 -8.82
CA ARG A 13 -5.19 2.04 -9.76
C ARG A 13 -6.05 2.48 -10.94
N ASP A 14 -6.83 1.56 -11.51
CA ASP A 14 -7.67 1.86 -12.65
C ASP A 14 -8.73 2.89 -12.24
N TRP A 15 -9.36 2.72 -11.07
CA TRP A 15 -10.29 3.69 -10.50
C TRP A 15 -9.70 5.10 -10.28
N LEU A 16 -8.45 5.16 -9.79
CA LEU A 16 -7.74 6.43 -9.63
C LEU A 16 -7.48 7.14 -10.97
N ARG A 17 -7.26 6.36 -12.04
CA ARG A 17 -6.98 6.88 -13.38
C ARG A 17 -8.24 7.34 -14.10
N SER A 18 -9.30 6.53 -14.12
CA SER A 18 -10.51 6.84 -14.90
C SER A 18 -11.48 7.76 -14.16
N GLU A 19 -11.85 7.40 -12.93
CA GLU A 19 -12.92 8.07 -12.19
C GLU A 19 -12.39 9.30 -11.47
N ARG A 20 -11.23 9.17 -10.82
CA ARG A 20 -10.60 10.29 -10.09
C ARG A 20 -9.73 11.17 -10.99
N ARG A 21 -9.38 10.70 -12.20
CA ARG A 21 -8.58 11.41 -13.21
C ARG A 21 -7.31 12.06 -12.62
N LEU A 22 -6.63 11.36 -11.73
CA LEU A 22 -5.40 11.86 -11.12
C LEU A 22 -4.31 12.05 -12.19
N ALA A 23 -3.46 13.06 -11.98
CA ALA A 23 -2.29 13.27 -12.81
C ALA A 23 -1.35 12.04 -12.77
N GLU A 24 -0.66 11.79 -13.87
CA GLU A 24 0.19 10.60 -14.03
C GLU A 24 1.25 10.48 -12.93
N HIS A 25 1.94 11.58 -12.62
CA HIS A 25 2.94 11.60 -11.55
C HIS A 25 2.35 11.29 -10.17
N THR A 26 1.11 11.73 -9.88
CA THR A 26 0.41 11.39 -8.63
C THR A 26 0.05 9.91 -8.59
N LEU A 27 -0.40 9.34 -9.71
CA LEU A 27 -0.71 7.91 -9.80
C LEU A 27 0.54 7.04 -9.61
N ILE A 28 1.69 7.46 -10.14
CA ILE A 28 2.97 6.77 -9.95
C ILE A 28 3.38 6.82 -8.47
N ALA A 29 3.32 8.01 -7.85
CA ALA A 29 3.66 8.18 -6.43
C ALA A 29 2.79 7.27 -5.54
N TYR A 30 1.49 7.23 -5.79
CA TYR A 30 0.55 6.40 -5.00
C TYR A 30 0.78 4.91 -5.20
N GLN A 31 1.07 4.47 -6.44
CA GLN A 31 1.43 3.07 -6.69
C GLN A 31 2.72 2.67 -5.97
N HIS A 32 3.72 3.56 -5.96
CA HIS A 32 4.98 3.34 -5.25
C HIS A 32 4.76 3.27 -3.73
N ASP A 33 4.01 4.21 -3.16
CA ASP A 33 3.70 4.20 -1.72
C ASP A 33 2.95 2.93 -1.30
N VAL A 34 1.97 2.48 -2.09
CA VAL A 34 1.24 1.23 -1.80
C VAL A 34 2.14 0.00 -1.97
N ALA A 35 3.01 -0.04 -2.99
CA ALA A 35 3.94 -1.16 -3.16
C ALA A 35 4.90 -1.27 -1.97
N THR A 36 5.55 -0.17 -1.59
CA THR A 36 6.48 -0.15 -0.45
C THR A 36 5.80 -0.47 0.88
N PHE A 37 4.55 -0.05 1.06
CA PHE A 37 3.74 -0.43 2.22
C PHE A 37 3.46 -1.94 2.26
N LEU A 38 3.04 -2.55 1.15
CA LEU A 38 2.75 -3.98 1.08
C LEU A 38 4.02 -4.83 1.29
N ASP A 39 5.17 -4.38 0.77
CA ASP A 39 6.45 -5.02 1.02
C ASP A 39 6.84 -4.98 2.50
N PHE A 40 6.67 -3.81 3.15
CA PHE A 40 6.84 -3.68 4.60
C PHE A 40 5.91 -4.63 5.36
N MET A 41 4.62 -4.66 5.02
CA MET A 41 3.63 -5.50 5.68
C MET A 41 3.93 -7.00 5.51
N THR A 42 4.53 -7.40 4.38
CA THR A 42 4.97 -8.78 4.16
C THR A 42 6.00 -9.21 5.20
N GLY A 43 6.99 -8.36 5.48
CA GLY A 43 7.96 -8.61 6.55
C GLY A 43 7.34 -8.51 7.94
N TYR A 44 6.49 -7.50 8.16
CA TYR A 44 5.88 -7.22 9.47
C TYR A 44 4.92 -8.33 9.94
N LEU A 45 4.15 -8.93 9.03
CA LEU A 45 3.21 -10.01 9.31
C LEU A 45 3.83 -11.41 9.19
N GLY A 46 5.07 -11.51 8.72
CA GLY A 46 5.74 -12.79 8.46
C GLY A 46 5.22 -13.52 7.20
N GLY A 47 4.58 -12.81 6.28
CA GLY A 47 4.08 -13.34 5.02
C GLY A 47 3.21 -12.33 4.24
N PRO A 48 2.91 -12.60 2.96
CA PRO A 48 2.12 -11.69 2.12
C PRO A 48 0.77 -11.36 2.77
N PRO A 49 0.38 -10.07 2.87
CA PRO A 49 -0.87 -9.70 3.49
C PRO A 49 -2.07 -10.20 2.67
N SER A 50 -3.13 -10.63 3.34
CA SER A 50 -4.44 -10.85 2.73
C SER A 50 -5.29 -9.57 2.80
N LEU A 51 -6.34 -9.47 1.99
CA LEU A 51 -7.30 -8.36 2.12
C LEU A 51 -7.93 -8.28 3.51
N GLU A 52 -8.17 -9.43 4.15
CA GLU A 52 -8.69 -9.48 5.52
C GLU A 52 -7.68 -8.93 6.54
N ALA A 53 -6.39 -9.26 6.38
CA ALA A 53 -5.34 -8.72 7.22
C ALA A 53 -5.22 -7.20 7.06
N LEU A 54 -5.28 -6.70 5.81
CA LEU A 54 -5.27 -5.27 5.51
C LEU A 54 -6.50 -4.54 6.10
N ALA A 55 -7.67 -5.18 6.08
CA ALA A 55 -8.89 -4.61 6.66
C ALA A 55 -8.83 -4.51 8.21
N LYS A 56 -7.96 -5.29 8.86
CA LYS A 56 -7.79 -5.32 10.33
C LYS A 56 -6.62 -4.48 10.84
N LEU A 57 -5.93 -3.75 9.96
CA LEU A 57 -4.82 -2.88 10.34
C LEU A 57 -5.27 -1.86 11.40
N LYS A 58 -4.39 -1.62 12.38
CA LYS A 58 -4.57 -0.62 13.42
C LYS A 58 -3.62 0.54 13.14
N PRO A 59 -3.78 1.68 13.85
CA PRO A 59 -2.83 2.79 13.75
C PRO A 59 -1.39 2.43 14.16
N ALA A 60 -1.17 1.30 14.86
CA ALA A 60 0.16 0.86 15.25
C ALA A 60 0.98 0.40 14.04
N GLU A 61 0.39 -0.34 13.11
CA GLU A 61 1.06 -0.85 11.92
C GLU A 61 1.46 0.31 10.98
N PHE A 62 0.59 1.30 10.81
CA PHE A 62 0.93 2.51 10.06
C PHE A 62 2.07 3.29 10.70
N ARG A 63 2.08 3.43 12.03
CA ARG A 63 3.20 4.09 12.74
C ARG A 63 4.50 3.31 12.60
N ALA A 64 4.45 1.97 12.62
CA ALA A 64 5.61 1.13 12.39
C ALA A 64 6.17 1.31 10.96
N TRP A 65 5.29 1.38 9.96
CA TRP A 65 5.69 1.67 8.58
C TRP A 65 6.31 3.06 8.41
N LEU A 66 5.70 4.10 9.01
CA LEU A 66 6.24 5.46 8.96
C LEU A 66 7.61 5.56 9.65
N ALA A 67 7.80 4.85 10.77
CA ALA A 67 9.09 4.76 11.44
C ALA A 67 10.13 4.07 10.56
N GLU A 68 9.77 2.99 9.87
CA GLU A 68 10.66 2.33 8.91
C GLU A 68 11.03 3.25 7.74
N ARG A 69 10.04 3.94 7.15
CA ARG A 69 10.29 4.93 6.10
C ARG A 69 11.24 6.04 6.55
N ALA A 70 11.11 6.51 7.78
CA ALA A 70 12.01 7.52 8.33
C ALA A 70 13.45 6.98 8.45
N ARG A 71 13.63 5.72 8.87
CA ARG A 71 14.95 5.05 8.91
C ARG A 71 15.59 4.91 7.53
N GLN A 72 14.79 4.67 6.50
CA GLN A 72 15.26 4.54 5.12
C GLN A 72 15.57 5.89 4.44
N GLY A 73 15.50 7.02 5.18
CA GLY A 73 15.77 8.35 4.64
C GLY A 73 14.59 8.97 3.87
N GLY A 74 13.39 8.41 4.00
CA GLY A 74 12.15 8.89 3.38
C GLY A 74 11.38 9.94 4.19
N ALA A 75 11.89 10.32 5.36
CA ALA A 75 11.48 11.54 6.06
C ALA A 75 12.36 12.68 5.55
N ARG A 76 11.89 13.39 4.53
CA ARG A 76 12.35 14.75 4.23
C ARG A 76 11.25 15.71 4.61
#